data_AF-A0A661R701-F1
#
_entry.id   AF-A0A661R701-F1
#
_cell.length_a   1.000
_cell.length_b   1.000
_cell.length_c   1.000
_cell.angle_alpha   90.00
_cell.angle_beta   90.00
_cell.angle_gamma   90.00
#
_symmetry.space_group_name_H-M   'P 1'
#
loop_
_entity.id
_entity.type
_entity.pdbx_description
1 polymer ?
#
loop_
_entity_poly.entity_id
_entity_poly.type
_entity_poly.pdbx_seq_one_letter_code
_entity_poly.pdbx_strand_id
1 'polypeptide(L)'
;MDLAGSHVLVGDESDIPVDGKSGGKSDGKKDLHGKLAQLSPWRKGPFNIFGVDIDTEWQSWMKWDRLLPHLPELSGRRILDIGS
;
A
#
# COMPACT_ATOMS: atom_id res chain seq x y z
N MET A 1 -14.23 -2.79 4.12
CA MET A 1 -12.79 -2.61 3.87
C MET A 1 -12.14 -3.86 4.40
N ASP A 2 -11.64 -4.72 3.53
CA ASP A 2 -10.92 -5.91 3.99
C ASP A 2 -9.53 -5.44 4.41
N LEU A 3 -9.27 -5.44 5.72
CA LEU A 3 -7.97 -5.11 6.30
C LEU A 3 -7.18 -6.37 6.64
N ALA A 4 -7.70 -7.55 6.28
CA ALA A 4 -6.97 -8.80 6.43
C ALA A 4 -5.95 -8.92 5.29
N GLY A 5 -4.73 -9.32 5.63
CA GLY A 5 -3.66 -9.53 4.65
C GLY A 5 -2.34 -8.94 5.11
N SER A 6 -1.26 -9.38 4.45
CA SER A 6 0.09 -8.92 4.78
C SER A 6 0.41 -7.54 4.20
N HIS A 7 -0.35 -7.05 3.21
CA HIS A 7 -0.10 -5.79 2.51
C HIS A 7 -1.35 -4.92 2.44
N VAL A 8 -1.15 -3.61 2.50
CA VAL A 8 -2.18 -2.65 2.10
C VAL A 8 -2.16 -2.53 0.57
N LEU A 9 -3.28 -2.87 -0.08
CA LEU A 9 -3.42 -2.83 -1.53
C LEU A 9 -3.93 -1.45 -1.99
N VAL A 10 -3.25 -0.85 -2.96
CA VAL A 10 -3.62 0.44 -3.57
C VAL A 10 -3.68 0.28 -5.09
N GLY A 11 -4.89 0.15 -5.63
CA GLY A 11 -5.15 -0.04 -7.06
C GLY A 11 -4.61 -1.35 -7.63
N ASP A 12 -4.80 -1.54 -8.92
CA ASP A 12 -4.32 -2.70 -9.68
C ASP A 12 -3.27 -2.30 -10.72
N GLU A 13 -2.42 -3.22 -11.14
CA GLU A 13 -1.42 -2.96 -12.19
C GLU A 13 -2.06 -2.52 -13.52
N SER A 14 -3.31 -2.93 -13.78
CA SER A 14 -4.06 -2.49 -14.95
C SER A 14 -4.43 -1.00 -14.93
N ASP A 15 -4.40 -0.35 -13.76
CA ASP A 15 -4.66 1.09 -13.62
C ASP A 15 -3.49 1.97 -14.05
N ILE A 16 -2.29 1.39 -14.27
CA ILE A 16 -1.12 2.13 -14.74
C ILE A 16 -1.31 2.52 -16.22
N PRO A 17 -1.30 3.82 -16.56
CA PRO A 17 -1.45 4.26 -17.94
C PRO A 17 -0.32 3.70 -18.81
N VAL A 18 -0.69 3.17 -19.97
CA VAL A 18 0.27 2.87 -21.04
C VAL A 18 0.46 4.17 -21.79
N ASP A 19 1.59 4.84 -21.58
CA ASP A 19 1.88 6.06 -22.32
C ASP A 19 1.90 5.75 -23.83
N GLY A 20 0.98 6.38 -24.58
CA GLY A 20 0.83 6.21 -26.03
C GLY A 20 2.06 6.64 -26.86
N LYS A 21 3.15 7.07 -26.20
CA LYS A 21 4.47 7.26 -26.79
C LYS A 21 5.35 6.07 -26.47
N SER A 22 5.16 4.97 -27.20
CA SER A 22 6.13 3.85 -27.31
C SER A 22 6.56 3.13 -26.02
N GLY A 23 6.02 3.45 -24.85
CA GLY A 23 6.34 2.81 -23.58
C GLY A 23 5.29 1.76 -23.20
N GLY A 24 5.71 0.52 -22.95
CA GLY A 24 4.81 -0.56 -22.54
C GLY A 24 4.35 -0.38 -21.08
N LYS A 25 3.38 -1.19 -20.61
CA LYS A 25 2.98 -1.25 -19.18
C LYS A 25 4.18 -1.42 -18.23
N SER A 26 5.20 -2.15 -18.68
CA SER A 26 6.46 -2.34 -17.94
C SER A 26 7.19 -1.04 -17.63
N ASP A 27 7.05 -0.02 -18.50
CA ASP A 27 7.77 1.24 -18.37
C ASP A 27 7.06 2.17 -17.38
N GLY A 28 5.72 2.18 -17.40
CA GLY A 28 4.92 2.85 -16.37
C GLY A 28 5.17 2.29 -14.96
N LYS A 29 5.25 0.95 -14.83
CA LYS A 29 5.57 0.29 -13.56
C LYS A 29 6.98 0.64 -13.05
N LYS A 30 7.98 0.71 -13.95
CA LYS A 30 9.35 1.12 -13.61
C LYS A 30 9.42 2.58 -13.18
N ASP A 31 8.74 3.48 -13.88
CA ASP A 31 8.66 4.89 -13.51
C ASP A 31 8.00 5.07 -12.14
N LEU A 32 6.88 4.38 -11.89
CA LEU A 32 6.21 4.35 -10.60
C LEU A 32 7.15 3.85 -9.49
N HIS A 33 7.83 2.71 -9.70
CA HIS A 33 8.82 2.20 -8.74
C HIS A 33 9.93 3.23 -8.46
N GLY A 34 10.46 3.89 -9.49
CA GLY A 34 11.47 4.93 -9.36
C GLY A 34 11.00 6.15 -8.56
N LYS A 35 9.73 6.55 -8.70
CA LYS A 35 9.12 7.62 -7.90
C LYS A 35 8.88 7.20 -6.45
N LEU A 36 8.36 5.98 -6.24
CA LEU A 36 8.11 5.44 -4.89
C LEU A 36 9.41 5.28 -4.09
N ALA A 37 10.51 4.88 -4.75
CA ALA A 37 11.82 4.75 -4.10
C ALA A 37 12.32 6.10 -3.52
N GLN A 38 12.02 7.23 -4.16
CA GLN A 38 12.40 8.58 -3.71
C GLN A 38 11.66 9.03 -2.43
N LEU A 39 10.55 8.37 -2.08
CA LEU A 39 9.80 8.64 -0.86
C LEU A 39 10.32 7.86 0.36
N SER A 40 11.41 7.11 0.19
CA SER A 40 12.09 6.44 1.30
C SER A 40 12.62 7.46 2.33
N PRO A 41 12.66 7.12 3.63
CA PRO A 41 12.45 5.79 4.18
C PRO A 41 10.96 5.45 4.41
N TRP A 42 10.56 4.28 3.92
CA TRP A 42 9.24 3.70 4.19
C TRP A 42 9.25 2.94 5.52
N ARG A 43 8.69 3.56 6.57
CA ARG A 43 8.73 2.99 7.91
C ARG A 43 7.55 2.07 8.23
N LYS A 44 6.33 2.41 7.83
CA LYS A 44 5.11 1.63 8.11
C LYS A 44 4.59 1.02 6.82
N GLY A 45 4.11 -0.23 6.86
CA GLY A 45 3.60 -0.96 5.70
C GLY A 45 3.45 -2.45 6.02
N PRO A 46 3.68 -3.37 5.07
CA PRO A 46 4.06 -3.15 3.67
C PRO A 46 2.87 -2.76 2.78
N PHE A 47 3.17 -2.25 1.59
CA PHE A 47 2.16 -1.86 0.59
C PHE A 47 2.36 -2.62 -0.71
N ASN A 48 1.27 -2.88 -1.43
CA ASN A 48 1.31 -3.15 -2.86
C ASN A 48 0.59 -2.00 -3.56
N ILE A 49 1.33 -1.19 -4.31
CA ILE A 49 0.82 0.01 -4.97
C ILE A 49 0.86 -0.21 -6.49
N PHE A 50 -0.30 -0.41 -7.10
CA PHE A 50 -0.47 -0.72 -8.52
C PHE A 50 0.45 -1.87 -8.98
N GLY A 51 0.58 -2.92 -8.16
CA GLY A 51 1.44 -4.08 -8.42
C GLY A 51 2.93 -3.87 -8.11
N VAL A 52 3.32 -2.71 -7.55
CA VAL A 52 4.67 -2.49 -6.99
C VAL A 52 4.67 -2.82 -5.51
N ASP A 53 5.41 -3.85 -5.12
CA ASP A 53 5.61 -4.21 -3.72
C ASP A 53 6.60 -3.25 -3.05
N ILE A 54 6.17 -2.67 -1.92
CA ILE A 54 6.98 -1.83 -1.06
C ILE A 54 7.12 -2.54 0.27
N ASP A 55 8.28 -3.15 0.47
CA ASP A 55 8.68 -3.62 1.80
C ASP A 55 9.10 -2.44 2.68
N THR A 56 8.79 -2.53 3.96
CA THR A 56 8.92 -1.40 4.90
C THR A 56 9.58 -1.85 6.20
N GLU A 57 10.15 -0.89 6.94
CA GLU A 57 10.81 -1.18 8.22
C GLU A 57 9.91 -1.97 9.18
N TRP A 58 8.62 -1.61 9.26
CA TRP A 58 7.65 -2.25 10.12
C TRP A 58 6.58 -3.00 9.35
N GLN A 59 6.54 -4.32 9.57
CA GLN A 59 5.45 -5.23 9.21
C GLN A 59 4.18 -4.92 10.03
N SER A 60 3.53 -3.82 9.70
CA SER A 60 2.48 -3.18 10.50
C SER A 60 1.21 -4.03 10.56
N TRP A 61 0.99 -4.91 9.57
CA TRP A 61 -0.07 -5.92 9.58
C TRP A 61 0.03 -6.84 10.81
N MET A 62 1.23 -7.21 11.28
CA MET A 62 1.39 -8.06 12.46
C MET A 62 0.89 -7.38 13.75
N LYS A 63 1.01 -6.05 13.82
CA LYS A 63 0.44 -5.27 14.93
C LYS A 63 -1.08 -5.19 14.77
N TRP A 64 -1.55 -4.95 13.56
CA TRP A 64 -2.98 -4.87 13.27
C TRP A 64 -3.71 -6.18 13.59
N ASP A 65 -3.19 -7.33 13.17
CA ASP A 65 -3.74 -8.66 13.46
C ASP A 65 -3.84 -8.95 14.96
N ARG A 66 -2.87 -8.47 15.75
CA ARG A 66 -2.92 -8.59 17.22
C ARG A 66 -3.98 -7.70 17.84
N LEU A 67 -4.28 -6.53 17.25
CA LEU A 67 -5.25 -5.58 17.76
C LEU A 67 -6.69 -5.92 17.34
N LEU A 68 -6.87 -6.40 16.11
CA LEU A 68 -8.17 -6.60 15.48
C LEU A 68 -9.18 -7.39 16.33
N PRO A 69 -8.82 -8.51 16.99
CA PRO A 69 -9.77 -9.28 17.82
C PRO A 69 -10.26 -8.54 19.07
N HIS A 70 -9.60 -7.44 19.45
CA HIS A 70 -9.91 -6.65 20.64
C HIS A 70 -10.62 -5.34 20.32
N LEU A 71 -10.72 -4.97 19.03
CA LEU A 71 -11.41 -3.76 18.59
C LEU A 71 -12.90 -4.02 18.42
N PRO A 72 -13.77 -3.03 18.71
CA PRO A 72 -15.17 -3.12 18.32
C PRO A 72 -15.31 -3.06 16.80
N GLU A 73 -16.47 -3.47 16.28
CA GLU A 73 -16.80 -3.30 14.85
C GLU A 73 -16.53 -1.86 14.40
N LEU A 74 -15.63 -1.68 13.43
CA LEU A 74 -15.15 -0.37 13.01
C LEU A 74 -16.03 0.27 11.93
N SER A 75 -16.89 -0.51 11.27
CA SER A 75 -17.78 0.00 10.22
C SER A 75 -18.65 1.17 10.70
N GLY A 76 -18.68 2.24 9.91
CA GLY A 76 -19.45 3.45 10.20
C GLY A 76 -18.90 4.33 11.33
N ARG A 77 -17.76 3.98 11.94
CA ARG A 77 -17.14 4.80 12.99
C ARG A 77 -16.27 5.91 12.40
N ARG A 78 -16.24 7.06 13.09
CA ARG A 78 -15.22 8.09 12.89
C ARG A 78 -14.01 7.76 13.75
N ILE A 79 -12.84 7.65 13.14
CA ILE A 79 -11.60 7.22 13.78
C ILE A 79 -10.57 8.35 13.68
N LEU A 80 -9.83 8.59 14.77
CA LEU A 80 -8.66 9.46 14.81
C LEU A 80 -7.42 8.58 15.03
N ASP A 81 -6.43 8.69 14.14
CA ASP A 81 -5.14 8.01 14.29
C ASP A 81 -4.04 9.06 14.56
N ILE A 82 -3.54 9.08 15.80
CA ILE A 82 -2.59 10.08 16.28
C ILE A 82 -1.16 9.62 15.95
N GLY A 83 -0.46 10.39 15.12
CA GLY A 83 0.92 10.06 14.70
C GLY A 83 0.97 8.98 13.60
N SER A 84 -0.01 9.01 12.70
CA SER A 84 -0.10 8.16 11.51
C SER A 84 1.07 8.36 10.55
#